data_AF-A0A967GAU0-F1
#
_entry.id   AF-A0A967GAU0-F1
#
_cell.length_a   1.000
_cell.length_b   1.000
_cell.length_c   1.000
_cell.angle_alpha   90.00
_cell.angle_beta   90.00
_cell.angle_gamma   90.00
#
_symmetry.space_group_name_H-M   'P 1'
#
loop_
_entity.id
_entity.type
_entity.pdbx_description
1 polymer ?
#
loop_
_entity_poly.entity_id
_entity_poly.type
_entity_poly.pdbx_seq_one_letter_code
_entity_poly.pdbx_strand_id
1 'polypeptide(L)'
;MSSFFPTVGDWYRHETGGTFEVVALDEDEGCVEIQYFDGSVEELDLDAWEELDIQPVEPPEDWSGSLDIEPEDYGVDLETNNHLERSNPLDDLER
;
A
#
# COMPACT_ATOMS: atom_id res chain seq x y z
N MET A 1 -1.41 17.82 -8.03
CA MET A 1 -0.15 17.48 -7.32
C MET A 1 -0.56 16.73 -6.08
N SER A 2 -0.60 15.40 -6.17
CA SER A 2 -0.95 14.56 -5.03
C SER A 2 0.25 14.49 -4.10
N SER A 3 0.05 14.88 -2.83
CA SER A 3 1.10 14.82 -1.80
C SER A 3 0.98 13.54 -0.95
N PHE A 4 0.31 12.51 -1.49
CA PHE A 4 -0.03 11.28 -0.80
C PHE A 4 0.81 10.14 -1.37
N PHE A 5 1.50 9.42 -0.50
CA PHE A 5 2.19 8.20 -0.88
C PHE A 5 1.15 7.09 -1.15
N PRO A 6 1.31 6.31 -2.23
CA PRO A 6 0.47 5.15 -2.48
C PRO A 6 0.63 4.17 -1.31
N THR A 7 -0.47 3.67 -0.77
CA THR A 7 -0.46 2.71 0.34
C THR A 7 -1.36 1.54 -0.03
N VAL A 8 -0.80 0.33 -0.03
CA VAL A 8 -1.54 -0.90 -0.33
C VAL A 8 -2.70 -1.06 0.66
N GLY A 9 -3.90 -1.31 0.14
CA GLY A 9 -5.17 -1.40 0.88
C GLY A 9 -5.89 -0.06 1.08
N ASP A 10 -5.27 1.06 0.69
CA ASP A 10 -5.88 2.38 0.80
C ASP A 10 -6.66 2.73 -0.49
N TRP A 11 -7.70 3.55 -0.32
CA TRP A 11 -8.64 3.87 -1.38
C TRP A 11 -8.50 5.32 -1.79
N TYR A 12 -8.46 5.56 -3.10
CA TYR A 12 -8.28 6.88 -3.66
C TYR A 12 -9.36 7.19 -4.69
N ARG A 13 -9.67 8.48 -4.84
CA ARG A 13 -10.65 9.00 -5.79
C ARG A 13 -10.02 10.05 -6.69
N HIS A 14 -10.17 9.90 -7.99
CA HIS A 14 -9.89 10.95 -8.97
C HIS A 14 -10.93 12.08 -8.91
N GLU A 15 -10.52 13.30 -9.26
CA GLU A 15 -11.44 14.44 -9.43
C GLU A 15 -12.58 14.16 -10.44
N THR A 16 -12.33 13.28 -11.40
CA THR A 16 -13.27 12.89 -12.45
C THR A 16 -14.35 11.92 -11.96
N GLY A 17 -14.23 11.42 -10.73
CA GLY A 17 -15.23 10.61 -10.03
C GLY A 17 -14.96 9.11 -9.97
N GLY A 18 -13.86 8.62 -10.57
CA GLY A 18 -13.43 7.22 -10.43
C GLY A 18 -12.76 6.96 -9.08
N THR A 19 -13.12 5.86 -8.42
CA THR A 19 -12.44 5.34 -7.23
C THR A 19 -11.70 4.05 -7.54
N PHE A 20 -10.55 3.87 -6.91
CA PHE A 20 -9.69 2.72 -7.04
C PHE A 20 -8.96 2.46 -5.72
N GLU A 21 -8.52 1.21 -5.53
CA GLU A 21 -7.74 0.74 -4.40
C GLU A 21 -6.30 0.48 -4.86
N VAL A 22 -5.31 0.79 -4.03
CA VAL A 22 -3.94 0.36 -4.30
C VAL A 22 -3.81 -1.09 -3.82
N VAL A 23 -3.49 -2.00 -4.73
CA VAL A 23 -3.38 -3.45 -4.43
C VAL A 23 -1.93 -3.92 -4.34
N ALA A 24 -0.99 -3.20 -4.96
CA ALA A 24 0.44 -3.45 -4.80
C ALA A 24 1.25 -2.16 -4.93
N LEU A 25 2.44 -2.15 -4.31
CA LEU A 25 3.43 -1.09 -4.41
C LEU A 25 4.81 -1.72 -4.39
N ASP A 26 5.59 -1.49 -5.45
CA ASP A 26 6.98 -1.90 -5.55
C ASP A 26 7.89 -0.67 -5.50
N GLU A 27 8.44 -0.37 -4.33
CA GLU A 27 9.34 0.77 -4.12
C GLU A 27 10.68 0.61 -4.85
N ASP A 28 11.14 -0.63 -5.03
CA ASP A 28 12.37 -0.96 -5.76
C ASP A 28 12.25 -0.68 -7.27
N GLU A 29 11.09 -0.99 -7.87
CA GLU A 29 10.81 -0.76 -9.29
C GLU A 29 10.18 0.63 -9.54
N GLY A 30 9.61 1.23 -8.50
CA GLY A 30 8.93 2.52 -8.57
C GLY A 30 7.58 2.44 -9.29
N CYS A 31 6.86 1.33 -9.09
CA CYS A 31 5.56 1.07 -9.70
C CYS A 31 4.49 0.82 -8.63
N VAL A 32 3.27 1.27 -8.89
CA VAL A 32 2.09 1.06 -8.06
C VAL A 32 1.01 0.39 -8.89
N GLU A 33 0.35 -0.62 -8.34
CA GLU A 33 -0.76 -1.32 -8.97
C GLU A 33 -2.08 -0.91 -8.30
N ILE A 34 -3.04 -0.45 -9.11
CA ILE A 34 -4.36 -0.01 -8.68
C ILE A 34 -5.46 -0.90 -9.24
N GLN A 35 -6.50 -1.16 -8.44
CA GLN A 35 -7.69 -1.90 -8.83
C GLN A 35 -8.93 -1.00 -8.82
N TYR A 36 -9.66 -1.01 -9.92
CA TYR A 36 -10.94 -0.31 -10.07
C TYR A 36 -12.11 -1.18 -9.60
N PHE A 37 -13.24 -0.56 -9.28
CA PHE A 37 -14.50 -1.24 -8.89
C PHE A 37 -14.95 -2.34 -9.87
N ASP A 38 -14.66 -2.20 -11.16
CA ASP A 38 -15.00 -3.18 -12.20
C ASP A 38 -14.13 -4.46 -12.13
N GLY A 39 -13.12 -4.51 -11.23
CA GLY A 39 -12.14 -5.59 -11.13
C GLY A 39 -10.99 -5.46 -12.13
N SER A 40 -10.95 -4.35 -12.88
CA SER A 40 -9.82 -4.02 -13.77
C SER A 40 -8.63 -3.54 -12.93
N VAL A 41 -7.44 -3.97 -13.30
CA VAL A 41 -6.18 -3.64 -12.63
C VAL A 41 -5.28 -2.86 -13.60
N GLU A 42 -4.62 -1.83 -13.08
CA GLU A 42 -3.74 -0.95 -13.84
C GLU A 42 -2.45 -0.69 -13.06
N GLU A 43 -1.32 -0.74 -13.76
CA GLU A 43 0.00 -0.41 -13.22
C GLU A 43 0.35 1.03 -13.60
N LEU A 44 0.85 1.80 -12.63
CA LEU A 44 1.25 3.19 -12.79
C LEU A 44 2.66 3.37 -12.21
N ASP A 45 3.49 4.17 -12.88
CA ASP A 45 4.76 4.60 -12.30
C ASP A 45 4.54 5.60 -11.14
N LEU A 46 5.47 5.66 -10.19
CA LEU A 46 5.44 6.64 -9.09
C LEU A 46 5.42 8.10 -9.59
N ASP A 47 6.09 8.39 -10.70
CA ASP A 47 6.08 9.73 -11.32
C ASP A 47 4.67 10.08 -11.81
N ALA A 48 4.00 9.13 -12.47
CA ALA A 48 2.62 9.29 -12.91
C ALA A 48 1.67 9.45 -11.70
N TRP A 49 1.90 8.71 -10.62
CA TRP A 49 1.14 8.83 -9.38
C TRP A 49 1.20 10.24 -8.78
N GLU A 50 2.38 10.87 -8.74
CA GLU A 50 2.52 12.25 -8.21
C GLU A 50 1.82 13.30 -9.11
N GLU A 51 1.78 13.06 -10.42
CA GLU A 51 1.08 13.90 -11.39
C GLU A 51 -0.45 13.75 -11.32
N LEU A 52 -0.96 12.61 -10.83
CA LEU A 52 -2.40 12.39 -10.68
C LEU A 52 -3.02 13.35 -9.66
N ASP A 53 -4.26 13.77 -9.93
CA ASP A 53 -5.08 14.53 -8.98
C ASP A 53 -6.04 13.59 -8.28
N ILE A 54 -5.60 13.07 -7.13
CA ILE A 54 -6.30 12.04 -6.35
C ILE A 54 -6.45 12.47 -4.89
N GLN A 55 -7.50 11.96 -4.25
CA GLN A 55 -7.82 12.21 -2.85
C GLN A 55 -7.99 10.87 -2.14
N PRO A 56 -7.36 10.64 -0.96
CA PRO A 56 -7.65 9.48 -0.15
C PRO A 56 -9.11 9.55 0.33
N VAL A 57 -9.82 8.44 0.23
CA VAL A 57 -11.23 8.30 0.60
C VAL A 57 -11.42 7.03 1.41
N GLU A 58 -12.44 7.01 2.25
CA GLU A 58 -12.84 5.76 2.90
C GLU A 58 -13.35 4.75 1.86
N PRO A 59 -13.09 3.44 2.05
CA PRO A 59 -13.65 2.41 1.19
C PRO A 59 -15.18 2.53 1.19
N PRO A 60 -15.84 2.26 0.05
CA PRO A 60 -17.30 2.20 0.02
C PRO A 60 -17.79 1.11 0.99
N GLU A 61 -18.90 1.34 1.71
CA GLU A 61 -19.46 0.40 2.71
C GLU A 61 -19.72 -1.03 2.18
N ASP A 62 -19.70 -1.24 0.86
CA ASP A 62 -19.93 -2.52 0.19
C ASP A 62 -18.63 -3.29 -0.16
N TRP A 63 -17.44 -2.69 -0.06
CA TRP A 63 -16.17 -3.32 -0.47
C TRP A 63 -15.37 -3.99 0.65
N SER A 64 -15.61 -3.59 1.91
CA SER A 64 -14.95 -4.21 3.08
C SER A 64 -15.41 -5.63 3.38
N GLY A 65 -16.34 -6.19 2.59
CA GLY A 65 -16.91 -7.51 2.82
C GLY A 65 -16.01 -8.70 2.48
N SER A 66 -14.85 -8.52 1.83
CA SER A 66 -14.06 -9.66 1.32
C SER A 66 -12.58 -9.72 1.71
N LEU A 67 -11.98 -8.73 2.37
CA LEU A 67 -10.60 -8.82 2.84
C LEU A 67 -10.45 -8.20 4.23
N ASP A 68 -10.66 -9.06 5.24
CA ASP A 68 -10.11 -8.87 6.58
C ASP A 68 -8.59 -9.09 6.47
N ILE A 69 -7.87 -8.08 5.98
CA ILE A 69 -6.42 -7.98 6.15
C ILE A 69 -6.22 -6.91 7.21
N GLU A 70 -6.02 -7.38 8.44
CA GLU A 70 -5.68 -6.55 9.58
C GLU A 70 -4.44 -5.69 9.21
N PRO A 71 -4.46 -4.36 9.39
CA PRO A 71 -3.38 -3.45 9.03
C PRO A 71 -2.11 -3.60 9.89
N GLU A 72 -1.93 -4.75 10.56
CA GLU A 72 -0.81 -5.02 11.47
C GLU A 72 0.38 -5.72 10.79
N ASP A 73 0.33 -6.04 9.49
CA ASP A 73 1.45 -6.69 8.76
C ASP A 73 2.00 -5.90 7.55
N TYR A 74 1.68 -4.62 7.42
CA TYR A 74 2.36 -3.73 6.46
C TYR A 74 3.31 -2.77 7.19
N GLY A 75 4.27 -3.37 7.90
CA GLY A 75 5.41 -2.66 8.48
C GLY A 75 6.43 -2.26 7.41
N VAL A 76 6.09 -1.30 6.55
CA VAL A 76 7.09 -0.54 5.78
C VAL A 76 7.59 0.62 6.64
N ASP A 77 8.64 0.35 7.41
CA ASP A 77 9.43 1.35 8.14
C ASP A 77 10.18 2.23 7.14
N LEU A 78 9.50 3.22 6.56
CA LEU A 78 10.16 4.28 5.82
C LEU A 78 10.71 5.30 6.83
N GLU A 79 11.97 5.08 7.19
CA GLU A 79 12.93 6.01 7.84
C GLU A 79 12.94 6.05 9.38
N THR A 80 13.84 5.27 10.03
CA THR A 80 14.89 5.80 10.95
C THR A 80 15.76 4.70 11.61
N ASN A 81 17.08 4.72 11.30
CA ASN A 81 18.21 4.47 12.21
C ASN A 81 17.95 3.79 13.59
N ASN A 82 18.36 2.51 13.79
CA ASN A 82 19.33 2.07 14.82
C ASN A 82 19.34 0.54 15.01
N HIS A 83 20.55 -0.03 14.97
CA HIS A 83 21.08 -1.03 15.90
C HIS A 83 20.08 -1.76 16.83
N LEU A 84 20.03 -3.11 16.75
CA LEU A 84 20.47 -4.02 17.82
C LEU A 84 20.11 -5.48 17.47
N GLU A 85 21.16 -6.25 17.18
CA GLU A 85 21.41 -7.63 17.63
C GLU A 85 20.21 -8.40 18.20
N ARG A 86 19.31 -8.89 17.34
CA ARG A 86 18.32 -9.88 17.75
C ARG A 86 19.01 -11.23 17.94
N SER A 87 19.32 -11.51 19.20
CA SER A 87 19.82 -12.80 19.69
C SER A 87 18.97 -13.93 19.12
N ASN A 88 19.61 -14.86 18.41
CA ASN A 88 18.98 -16.03 17.80
C ASN A 88 18.64 -17.06 18.90
N PRO A 89 17.35 -17.37 19.15
CA PRO A 89 16.94 -18.32 20.20
C PRO A 89 17.12 -19.80 19.81
N LEU A 90 17.82 -20.10 18.69
CA LEU A 90 18.05 -21.47 18.23
C LEU A 90 19.37 -22.11 18.73
N ASP A 91 20.21 -21.38 19.47
CA ASP A 91 21.49 -21.90 19.98
C ASP A 91 21.32 -22.77 21.26
N ASP A 92 20.17 -22.70 21.94
CA ASP A 92 19.95 -23.39 23.23
C ASP A 92 19.44 -24.85 23.09
N LEU A 93 19.22 -25.34 21.87
CA LEU A 93 18.66 -26.70 21.62
C LEU A 93 19.71 -27.78 21.34
N GLU A 94 21.01 -27.46 21.40
CA GLU A 94 22.11 -28.42 21.15
C GLU A 94 22.91 -28.82 22.41
N ARG A 95 22.27 -28.93 23.59
CA ARG A 95 22.91 -29.54 24.76
C ARG A 95 22.12 -30.68 25.41
#